data_AF-A0A7C4Y093-F1
#
_entry.id   AF-A0A7C4Y093-F1
#
_cell.length_a   1.000
_cell.length_b   1.000
_cell.length_c   1.000
_cell.angle_alpha   90.00
_cell.angle_beta   90.00
_cell.angle_gamma   90.00
#
_symmetry.space_group_name_H-M   'P 1'
#
loop_
_entity.id
_entity.type
_entity.pdbx_description
1 polymer ?
#
loop_
_entity_poly.entity_id
_entity_poly.type
_entity_poly.pdbx_seq_one_letter_code
_entity_poly.pdbx_strand_id
1 'polypeptide(L)'
;MVKNARGLVWTVRLALAAAFAAIAPSAASAAAGIGGEVDPSVYRLMVFVIAIFVGYYVVWSVTPALHTPLMSVTNAISSVIVVGALLAAGVSLAASGAWLAKVFGFLALALASVNIFGGFLVTQRMLGMYKKREARK
;
A
#
# COMPACT_ATOMS: atom_id res chain seq x y z
N MET A 1 11.95 10.36 -34.25
CA MET A 1 12.20 10.15 -32.80
C MET A 1 10.93 9.81 -31.97
N VAL A 2 9.71 10.08 -32.45
CA VAL A 2 8.43 9.84 -31.71
C VAL A 2 7.95 8.37 -31.69
N LYS A 3 8.47 7.48 -32.56
CA LYS A 3 8.07 6.06 -32.63
C LYS A 3 8.52 5.21 -31.43
N ASN A 4 9.55 5.65 -30.70
CA ASN A 4 10.13 4.89 -29.58
C ASN A 4 9.32 5.01 -28.27
N ALA A 5 8.62 6.13 -28.06
CA ALA A 5 7.84 6.37 -26.85
C ALA A 5 6.56 5.51 -26.80
N ARG A 6 5.93 5.24 -27.95
CA ARG A 6 4.74 4.39 -28.03
C ARG A 6 5.07 2.94 -27.67
N GLY A 7 6.19 2.40 -28.16
CA GLY A 7 6.64 1.04 -27.84
C GLY A 7 6.89 0.84 -26.35
N LEU A 8 7.50 1.82 -25.68
CA LEU A 8 7.77 1.78 -24.24
C LEU A 8 6.49 1.78 -23.40
N VAL A 9 5.46 2.54 -23.80
CA VAL A 9 4.18 2.56 -23.09
C VAL A 9 3.44 1.23 -23.22
N TRP A 10 3.51 0.58 -24.39
CA TRP A 10 2.91 -0.74 -24.60
C TRP A 10 3.63 -1.85 -23.83
N THR A 11 4.96 -1.82 -23.76
CA THR A 11 5.73 -2.82 -22.99
C THR A 11 5.53 -2.66 -21.49
N VAL A 12 5.46 -1.43 -20.98
CA VAL A 12 5.17 -1.15 -19.57
C VAL A 12 3.76 -1.60 -19.20
N ARG A 13 2.76 -1.34 -20.04
CA ARG A 13 1.38 -1.84 -19.84
C ARG A 13 1.31 -3.36 -19.81
N LEU A 14 2.04 -4.03 -20.71
CA LEU A 14 2.09 -5.49 -20.77
C LEU A 14 2.80 -6.10 -19.55
N ALA A 15 3.89 -5.48 -19.10
CA ALA A 15 4.62 -5.91 -17.90
C ALA A 15 3.80 -5.72 -16.62
N LEU A 16 3.07 -4.61 -16.50
CA LEU A 16 2.14 -4.37 -15.40
C LEU A 16 0.99 -5.39 -15.39
N ALA A 17 0.44 -5.71 -16.57
CA ALA A 17 -0.60 -6.74 -16.70
C ALA A 17 -0.09 -8.14 -16.32
N ALA A 18 1.14 -8.49 -16.72
CA ALA A 18 1.76 -9.77 -16.38
C ALA A 18 2.06 -9.90 -14.87
N ALA A 19 2.53 -8.82 -14.23
CA ALA A 19 2.77 -8.80 -12.79
C ALA A 19 1.45 -8.95 -12.00
N PHE A 20 0.37 -8.30 -12.45
CA PHE A 20 -0.96 -8.47 -11.88
C PHE A 20 -1.47 -9.91 -12.00
N ALA A 21 -1.29 -10.52 -13.18
CA ALA A 21 -1.69 -11.91 -13.44
C ALA A 21 -0.91 -12.94 -12.61
N ALA A 22 0.35 -12.68 -12.24
CA ALA A 22 1.18 -13.58 -11.44
C ALA A 22 0.83 -13.57 -9.93
N ILE A 23 0.25 -12.48 -9.43
CA ILE A 23 -0.13 -12.30 -8.01
C ILE A 23 -1.60 -12.68 -7.77
N ALA A 24 -2.45 -12.62 -8.80
CA ALA A 24 -3.86 -13.00 -8.72
C ALA A 24 -4.13 -14.44 -8.18
N PRO A 25 -3.31 -15.47 -8.49
CA PRO A 25 -3.55 -16.83 -8.02
C PRO A 25 -3.18 -17.07 -6.56
N SER A 26 -2.15 -16.40 -6.03
CA SER A 26 -1.65 -16.64 -4.67
C SER A 26 -2.49 -15.98 -3.58
N ALA A 27 -3.27 -14.96 -3.92
CA ALA A 27 -4.31 -14.41 -3.04
C ALA A 27 -5.61 -15.23 -3.06
N ALA A 28 -5.84 -16.04 -4.11
CA ALA A 28 -7.03 -16.87 -4.24
C ALA A 28 -7.00 -18.09 -3.30
N SER A 29 -5.83 -18.66 -3.04
CA SER A 29 -5.68 -19.81 -2.14
C SER A 29 -5.81 -19.46 -0.65
N ALA A 30 -5.52 -18.21 -0.24
CA ALA A 30 -5.67 -17.77 1.14
C ALA A 30 -7.13 -17.51 1.55
N ALA A 31 -8.02 -17.22 0.59
CA ALA A 31 -9.44 -16.94 0.81
C ALA A 31 -10.34 -18.19 0.73
N ALA A 32 -9.78 -19.35 0.34
CA ALA A 32 -10.52 -20.60 0.15
C ALA A 32 -11.13 -21.20 1.44
N GLY A 33 -10.88 -20.60 2.61
CA GLY A 33 -11.33 -21.11 3.91
C GLY A 33 -12.74 -20.69 4.36
N ILE A 34 -13.45 -19.82 3.63
CA ILE A 34 -14.78 -19.33 4.05
C ILE A 34 -15.64 -19.01 2.81
N GLY A 35 -16.48 -19.96 2.38
CA GLY A 35 -17.52 -19.75 1.36
C GLY A 35 -17.15 -20.20 -0.05
N GLY A 36 -17.16 -21.51 -0.28
CA GLY A 36 -16.82 -22.15 -1.57
C GLY A 36 -17.84 -21.97 -2.71
N GLU A 37 -18.84 -21.09 -2.58
CA GLU A 37 -19.90 -20.91 -3.59
C GLU A 37 -20.00 -19.48 -4.15
N VAL A 38 -19.21 -18.54 -3.63
CA VAL A 38 -19.26 -17.13 -4.07
C VAL A 38 -18.11 -16.86 -5.01
N ASP A 39 -18.40 -16.21 -6.15
CA ASP A 39 -17.36 -15.81 -7.11
C ASP A 39 -16.27 -14.96 -6.41
N PRO A 40 -14.97 -15.26 -6.60
CA PRO A 40 -13.89 -14.57 -5.92
C PRO A 40 -13.88 -13.04 -6.11
N SER A 41 -14.42 -12.54 -7.23
CA SER A 41 -14.54 -11.11 -7.48
C SER A 41 -15.64 -10.47 -6.63
N VAL A 42 -16.78 -11.15 -6.48
CA VAL A 42 -17.90 -10.71 -5.64
C VAL A 42 -17.48 -10.71 -4.17
N TYR A 43 -16.73 -11.72 -3.73
CA TYR A 43 -16.17 -11.76 -2.39
C TYR A 43 -15.23 -10.58 -2.09
N ARG A 44 -14.30 -10.25 -3.01
CA ARG A 44 -13.40 -9.08 -2.87
C ARG A 44 -14.18 -7.77 -2.83
N LEU A 45 -15.26 -7.66 -3.61
CA LEU A 45 -16.12 -6.49 -3.62
C LEU A 45 -16.90 -6.35 -2.29
N MET A 46 -17.40 -7.46 -1.73
CA MET A 46 -18.00 -7.45 -0.39
C MET A 46 -17.02 -6.96 0.68
N VAL A 47 -15.82 -7.52 0.73
CA VAL A 47 -14.78 -7.09 1.69
C VAL A 47 -14.43 -5.61 1.49
N PHE A 48 -14.33 -5.14 0.25
CA PHE A 48 -14.06 -3.74 -0.07
C PHE A 48 -15.16 -2.80 0.45
N VAL A 49 -16.44 -3.13 0.21
CA VAL A 49 -17.58 -2.32 0.66
C VAL A 49 -17.64 -2.29 2.19
N ILE A 50 -17.46 -3.43 2.86
CA ILE A 50 -17.44 -3.51 4.33
C ILE A 50 -16.27 -2.69 4.89
N ALA A 51 -15.09 -2.76 4.27
CA ALA A 51 -13.92 -1.98 4.70
C ALA A 51 -14.15 -0.46 4.61
N ILE A 52 -14.88 0.03 3.60
CA ILE A 52 -15.24 1.46 3.49
C ILE A 52 -16.11 1.88 4.67
N PHE A 53 -17.16 1.11 4.99
CA PHE A 53 -18.03 1.42 6.12
C PHE A 53 -17.24 1.47 7.43
N VAL A 54 -16.41 0.47 7.70
CA VAL A 54 -15.55 0.42 8.90
C VAL A 54 -14.62 1.64 8.94
N GLY A 55 -13.97 1.98 7.83
CA GLY A 55 -13.08 3.13 7.73
C GLY A 55 -13.78 4.47 8.02
N TYR A 56 -15.00 4.65 7.51
CA TYR A 56 -15.82 5.84 7.78
C TYR A 56 -16.14 5.99 9.27
N TYR A 57 -16.65 4.94 9.92
CA TYR A 57 -17.00 4.97 11.33
C TYR A 57 -15.78 5.18 12.26
N VAL A 58 -14.62 4.62 11.89
CA VAL A 58 -13.36 4.80 12.63
C VAL A 58 -12.89 6.26 12.60
N VAL A 59 -12.95 6.93 11.43
CA VAL A 59 -12.50 8.32 11.29
C VAL A 59 -13.47 9.30 11.93
N TRP A 60 -14.78 9.03 11.89
CA TRP A 60 -15.80 9.90 12.49
C TRP A 60 -15.85 9.85 14.03
N SER A 61 -15.29 8.82 14.65
CA SER A 61 -15.31 8.65 16.13
C SER A 61 -14.16 9.34 16.86
N VAL A 62 -13.52 10.36 16.26
CA VAL A 62 -12.36 11.04 16.87
C VAL A 62 -12.70 12.44 17.36
N THR A 63 -12.13 12.84 18.49
CA THR A 63 -12.33 14.19 19.06
C THR A 63 -11.67 15.27 18.18
N PRO A 64 -12.27 16.46 18.00
CA PRO A 64 -11.84 17.48 17.03
C PRO A 64 -10.39 17.97 17.15
N ALA A 65 -9.80 17.89 18.34
CA ALA A 65 -8.40 18.25 18.59
C ALA A 65 -7.39 17.34 17.85
N LEU A 66 -7.84 16.17 17.36
CA LEU A 66 -6.99 15.16 16.73
C LEU A 66 -7.09 15.11 15.20
N HIS A 67 -7.88 15.94 14.52
CA HIS A 67 -7.94 15.89 13.05
C HIS A 67 -6.56 16.11 12.39
N THR A 68 -5.73 16.98 12.95
CA THR A 68 -4.37 17.25 12.44
C THR A 68 -3.41 16.08 12.64
N PRO A 69 -3.29 15.47 13.84
CA PRO A 69 -2.49 14.24 13.99
C PRO A 69 -3.12 13.03 13.27
N LEU A 70 -4.44 12.96 13.14
CA LEU A 70 -5.12 11.91 12.38
C LEU A 70 -4.76 11.98 10.90
N MET A 71 -4.66 13.19 10.33
CA MET A 71 -4.19 13.38 8.95
C MET A 71 -2.78 12.81 8.74
N SER A 72 -1.89 12.99 9.73
CA SER A 72 -0.54 12.43 9.71
C SER A 72 -0.54 10.89 9.82
N VAL A 73 -1.40 10.33 10.66
CA VAL A 73 -1.58 8.87 10.77
C VAL A 73 -2.13 8.28 9.48
N THR A 74 -3.10 8.92 8.83
CA THR A 74 -3.63 8.45 7.54
C THR A 74 -2.57 8.50 6.43
N ASN A 75 -1.64 9.45 6.49
CA ASN A 75 -0.49 9.47 5.58
C ASN A 75 0.42 8.24 5.81
N ALA A 76 0.68 7.86 7.06
CA ALA A 76 1.43 6.64 7.37
C ALA A 76 0.69 5.36 6.94
N ILE A 77 -0.63 5.26 7.15
CA ILE A 77 -1.46 4.09 6.81
C ILE A 77 -1.49 3.84 5.29
N SER A 78 -1.42 4.90 4.47
CA SER A 78 -1.34 4.76 3.01
C SER A 78 -0.12 3.94 2.54
N SER A 79 0.88 3.74 3.40
CA SER A 79 2.08 2.95 3.13
C SER A 79 1.85 1.43 3.01
N VAL A 80 0.60 0.95 3.02
CA VAL A 80 0.26 -0.45 2.66
C VAL A 80 0.83 -0.87 1.29
N ILE A 81 1.18 0.12 0.44
CA ILE A 81 1.91 -0.04 -0.81
C ILE A 81 3.21 -0.87 -0.65
N VAL A 82 3.83 -0.89 0.55
CA VAL A 82 5.01 -1.73 0.83
C VAL A 82 4.78 -3.21 0.53
N VAL A 83 3.55 -3.71 0.73
CA VAL A 83 3.18 -5.10 0.40
C VAL A 83 3.31 -5.34 -1.11
N GLY A 84 2.84 -4.39 -1.92
CA GLY A 84 2.99 -4.44 -3.37
C GLY A 84 4.45 -4.32 -3.82
N ALA A 85 5.23 -3.48 -3.16
CA ALA A 85 6.66 -3.32 -3.44
C ALA A 85 7.46 -4.59 -3.12
N LEU A 86 7.15 -5.27 -2.01
CA LEU A 86 7.76 -6.55 -1.64
C LEU A 86 7.42 -7.65 -2.66
N LEU A 87 6.18 -7.72 -3.13
CA LEU A 87 5.79 -8.66 -4.19
C LEU A 87 6.53 -8.36 -5.50
N ALA A 88 6.62 -7.09 -5.92
CA ALA A 88 7.33 -6.69 -7.13
C ALA A 88 8.84 -6.99 -7.04
N ALA A 89 9.47 -6.69 -5.91
CA ALA A 89 10.88 -6.98 -5.65
C ALA A 89 11.14 -8.50 -5.58
N GLY A 90 10.24 -9.27 -4.98
CA GLY A 90 10.32 -10.73 -4.87
C GLY A 90 10.18 -11.44 -6.21
N VAL A 91 9.23 -11.04 -7.04
CA VAL A 91 9.05 -11.59 -8.41
C VAL A 91 10.27 -11.31 -9.29
N SER A 92 10.92 -10.17 -9.09
CA SER A 92 12.13 -9.79 -9.84
C SER A 92 13.35 -10.67 -9.53
N LEU A 93 13.33 -11.42 -8.42
CA LEU A 93 14.39 -12.37 -8.06
C LEU A 93 14.28 -13.69 -8.84
N ALA A 94 13.06 -14.08 -9.25
CA ALA A 94 12.78 -15.34 -9.95
C ALA A 94 12.92 -15.25 -11.49
N ALA A 95 12.76 -14.06 -12.08
CA ALA A 95 12.84 -13.87 -13.53
C ALA A 95 14.26 -13.42 -13.97
N SER A 96 15.03 -14.34 -14.54
CA SER A 96 16.34 -14.07 -15.16
C SER A 96 16.18 -13.20 -16.41
N GLY A 97 16.18 -11.87 -16.24
CA GLY A 97 16.12 -10.88 -17.33
C GLY A 97 15.48 -9.54 -16.96
N ALA A 98 14.82 -9.44 -15.81
CA ALA A 98 14.02 -8.27 -15.44
C ALA A 98 14.82 -7.22 -14.64
N TRP A 99 15.92 -6.69 -15.19
CA TRP A 99 16.75 -5.69 -14.48
C TRP A 99 15.96 -4.42 -14.12
N LEU A 100 15.05 -3.98 -15.01
CA LEU A 100 14.15 -2.87 -14.73
C LEU A 100 13.25 -3.17 -13.53
N ALA A 101 12.67 -4.37 -13.46
CA ALA A 101 11.77 -4.74 -12.38
C ALA A 101 12.49 -4.76 -11.02
N LYS A 102 13.76 -5.20 -10.99
CA LYS A 102 14.61 -5.12 -9.78
C LYS A 102 14.82 -3.67 -9.34
N VAL A 103 15.17 -2.78 -10.27
CA VAL A 103 15.41 -1.36 -9.98
C VAL A 103 14.12 -0.68 -9.50
N PHE A 104 13.00 -0.88 -10.21
CA PHE A 104 11.71 -0.30 -9.83
C PHE A 104 11.16 -0.89 -8.53
N GLY A 105 11.33 -2.19 -8.28
CA GLY A 105 10.93 -2.84 -7.02
C GLY A 105 11.74 -2.31 -5.84
N PHE A 106 13.05 -2.15 -6.00
CA PHE A 106 13.92 -1.53 -4.99
C PHE A 106 13.54 -0.07 -4.73
N LEU A 107 13.31 0.71 -5.79
CA LEU A 107 12.90 2.11 -5.67
C LEU A 107 11.52 2.25 -5.01
N ALA A 108 10.56 1.39 -5.36
CA ALA A 108 9.25 1.33 -4.73
C ALA A 108 9.35 1.00 -3.23
N LEU A 109 10.25 0.09 -2.85
CA LEU A 109 10.48 -0.27 -1.45
C LEU A 109 11.13 0.88 -0.68
N ALA A 110 12.08 1.59 -1.28
CA ALA A 110 12.71 2.77 -0.70
C ALA A 110 11.71 3.93 -0.51
N LEU A 111 10.84 4.19 -1.50
CA LEU A 111 9.80 5.21 -1.36
C LEU A 111 8.73 4.82 -0.33
N ALA A 112 8.36 3.54 -0.27
CA ALA A 112 7.43 3.05 0.73
C ALA A 112 8.01 3.21 2.15
N SER A 113 9.30 2.93 2.36
CA SER A 113 9.92 3.08 3.68
C SER A 113 9.95 4.54 4.15
N VAL A 114 10.24 5.50 3.27
CA VAL A 114 10.18 6.93 3.59
C VAL A 114 8.78 7.35 4.03
N ASN A 115 7.73 6.84 3.38
CA ASN A 115 6.34 7.17 3.77
C ASN A 115 5.97 6.60 5.15
N ILE A 116 6.41 5.38 5.45
CA ILE A 116 6.25 4.74 6.76
C ILE A 116 6.95 5.59 7.83
N PHE A 117 8.27 5.75 7.71
CA PHE A 117 9.08 6.41 8.73
C PHE A 117 8.73 7.91 8.84
N GLY A 118 8.53 8.60 7.73
CA GLY A 118 8.14 10.01 7.70
C GLY A 118 6.78 10.26 8.34
N GLY A 119 5.79 9.42 8.05
CA GLY A 119 4.45 9.52 8.64
C GLY A 119 4.47 9.33 10.17
N PHE A 120 5.21 8.35 10.67
CA PHE A 120 5.30 8.13 12.12
C PHE A 120 6.11 9.20 12.86
N LEU A 121 7.18 9.72 12.28
CA LEU A 121 8.04 10.73 12.91
C LEU A 121 7.30 12.08 13.06
N VAL A 122 6.53 12.48 12.04
CA VAL A 122 5.70 13.70 12.10
C VAL A 122 4.57 13.54 13.12
N THR A 123 3.92 12.38 13.15
CA THR A 123 2.84 12.10 14.13
C THR A 123 3.36 12.16 15.56
N GLN A 124 4.55 11.61 15.85
CA GLN A 124 5.14 11.70 17.18
C GLN A 124 5.52 13.13 17.57
N ARG A 125 5.99 13.94 16.62
CA ARG A 125 6.28 15.37 16.87
C ARG A 125 4.99 16.16 17.16
N MET A 126 3.88 15.80 16.53
CA MET A 126 2.57 16.40 16.76
C MET A 126 1.94 15.99 18.11
N LEU A 127 2.08 14.72 18.50
CA LEU A 127 1.60 14.22 19.80
C LEU A 127 2.51 14.62 20.97
N GLY A 128 3.79 14.87 20.71
CA GLY A 128 4.75 15.40 21.69
C GLY A 128 4.40 16.81 22.17
N MET A 129 3.63 17.57 21.40
CA MET A 129 3.15 18.90 21.79
C MET A 129 1.94 18.86 22.76
N TYR A 130 1.30 17.69 22.93
CA TYR A 130 0.23 17.48 23.90
C TYR A 130 0.71 16.83 25.20
N LYS A 131 1.97 16.36 25.26
CA LYS A 131 2.61 16.02 26.54
C LYS A 131 2.93 17.32 27.26
N LYS A 132 2.23 17.59 28.37
CA LYS A 132 2.67 18.59 29.37
C LYS A 132 4.16 18.36 29.62
N ARG A 133 4.98 19.42 29.51
CA ARG A 133 6.34 19.47 30.06
C ARG A 133 6.33 18.71 31.38
N GLU A 134 7.06 17.60 31.44
CA GLU A 134 7.40 17.03 32.74
C GLU A 134 8.02 18.17 33.55
N ALA A 135 7.41 18.41 34.71
CA ALA A 135 7.88 19.40 35.63
C ALA A 135 9.34 19.08 35.96
N ARG A 136 10.21 20.02 35.59
CA ARG A 136 11.55 20.21 36.13
C ARG A 136 11.65 19.70 37.57
N LYS A 137 12.53 18.75 37.82
CA LYS A 137 13.38 18.75 39.01
C LYS A 137 14.81 18.98 38.54
#